data_AF-A0A453F5S5-F1
#
_entry.id   AF-A0A453F5S5-F1
#
_cell.length_a   1.000
_cell.length_b   1.000
_cell.length_c   1.000
_cell.angle_alpha   90.00
_cell.angle_beta   90.00
_cell.angle_gamma   90.00
#
_symmetry.space_group_name_H-M   'P 1'
#
loop_
_entity.id
_entity.type
_entity.pdbx_description
1 polymer ?
#
loop_
_entity_poly.entity_id
_entity_poly.type
_entity_poly.pdbx_seq_one_letter_code
_entity_poly.pdbx_strand_id
1 'polypeptide(L)'
;MVLQGGGVRRTNLAIEYHASKIYMRAMFEEFSRLLIEATSYNVTEKEKMRKYVTVHNNAAKREKWSRVQYEVNINEDQTEYTCECGQFKHTGMLCSHVLRVKFR
;
A
#
# COMPACT_ATOMS: atom_id res chain seq x y z
N MET A 1 -8.35 15.58 -11.38
CA MET A 1 -9.03 14.33 -11.77
C MET A 1 -8.72 14.09 -13.23
N VAL A 2 -8.12 12.96 -13.60
CA VAL A 2 -7.81 12.64 -15.00
C VAL A 2 -8.78 11.56 -15.48
N LEU A 3 -9.59 11.89 -16.49
CA LEU A 3 -10.61 11.02 -17.06
C LEU A 3 -10.08 10.45 -18.37
N GLN A 4 -9.71 9.17 -18.39
CA GLN A 4 -9.57 8.42 -19.64
C GLN A 4 -9.77 6.92 -19.39
N GLY A 5 -10.93 6.42 -19.82
CA GLY A 5 -11.26 4.99 -19.90
C GLY A 5 -11.68 4.33 -18.57
N GLY A 6 -12.98 4.35 -18.27
CA GLY A 6 -13.62 3.37 -17.38
C GLY A 6 -13.41 3.48 -15.86
N GLY A 7 -12.48 4.31 -15.39
CA GLY A 7 -12.26 4.56 -13.96
C GLY A 7 -11.63 5.93 -13.71
N VAL A 8 -12.09 6.63 -12.67
CA VAL A 8 -11.51 7.93 -12.27
C VAL A 8 -10.18 7.65 -11.58
N ARG A 9 -9.06 8.02 -12.20
CA ARG A 9 -7.77 7.96 -11.50
C ARG A 9 -7.69 9.07 -10.48
N ARG A 10 -7.23 8.72 -9.28
CA ARG A 10 -7.11 9.70 -8.19
C ARG A 10 -5.76 10.40 -8.23
N THR A 11 -4.72 9.76 -8.76
CA THR A 11 -3.41 10.36 -9.05
C THR A 11 -2.99 10.14 -10.52
N ASN A 12 -1.88 10.76 -10.96
CA ASN A 12 -1.33 10.59 -12.32
C ASN A 12 -0.09 9.68 -12.33
N LEU A 13 -0.15 8.57 -11.58
CA LEU A 13 0.97 7.65 -11.43
C LEU A 13 0.91 6.56 -12.51
N ALA A 14 2.06 6.18 -13.06
CA ALA A 14 2.15 5.10 -14.05
C ALA A 14 1.59 3.76 -13.52
N ILE A 15 1.72 3.51 -12.21
CA ILE A 15 1.16 2.31 -11.57
C ILE A 15 -0.38 2.29 -11.60
N GLU A 16 -1.06 3.42 -11.43
CA GLU A 16 -2.52 3.48 -11.60
C GLU A 16 -2.91 3.26 -13.06
N TYR A 17 -2.06 3.68 -14.02
CA TYR A 17 -2.29 3.36 -15.42
C TYR A 17 -2.28 1.85 -15.66
N HIS A 18 -1.24 1.17 -15.19
CA HIS A 18 -1.14 -0.29 -15.33
C HIS A 18 -2.26 -1.00 -14.56
N ALA A 19 -2.53 -0.60 -13.32
CA ALA A 19 -3.60 -1.19 -12.52
C ALA A 19 -4.98 -1.04 -13.18
N SER A 20 -5.28 0.10 -13.80
CA SER A 20 -6.54 0.32 -14.53
C SER A 20 -6.75 -0.61 -15.72
N LYS A 21 -5.68 -1.23 -16.26
CA LYS A 21 -5.76 -2.20 -17.36
C LYS A 21 -5.89 -3.64 -16.87
N ILE A 22 -5.42 -3.94 -15.66
CA ILE A 22 -5.35 -5.29 -15.10
C ILE A 22 -6.53 -5.54 -14.15
N TYR A 23 -6.87 -4.56 -13.33
CA TYR A 23 -7.91 -4.68 -12.32
C TYR A 23 -9.30 -4.38 -12.87
N MET A 24 -10.27 -5.18 -12.42
CA MET A 24 -11.68 -4.85 -12.57
C MET A 24 -11.97 -3.54 -11.84
N ARG A 25 -12.95 -2.77 -12.31
CA ARG A 25 -13.23 -1.40 -11.85
C ARG A 25 -13.24 -1.25 -10.32
N ALA A 26 -13.95 -2.12 -9.61
CA ALA A 26 -14.03 -2.08 -8.14
C ALA A 26 -12.67 -2.29 -7.45
N MET A 27 -11.84 -3.21 -7.95
CA MET A 27 -10.48 -3.42 -7.44
C MET A 27 -9.58 -2.22 -7.74
N PHE A 28 -9.72 -1.61 -8.92
CA PHE A 28 -8.97 -0.40 -9.26
C PHE A 28 -9.32 0.77 -8.33
N GLU A 29 -10.60 0.98 -8.04
CA GLU A 29 -11.05 2.03 -7.13
C GLU A 29 -10.50 1.85 -5.71
N GLU A 30 -10.50 0.61 -5.20
CA GLU A 30 -9.90 0.28 -3.91
C GLU A 30 -8.37 0.45 -3.95
N PHE A 31 -7.71 0.00 -5.02
CA PHE A 31 -6.27 0.18 -5.19
C PHE A 31 -5.86 1.66 -5.19
N SER A 32 -6.57 2.52 -5.91
CA SER A 32 -6.33 3.97 -5.87
C SER A 32 -6.55 4.56 -4.47
N ARG A 33 -7.53 4.05 -3.70
CA ARG A 33 -7.72 4.47 -2.29
C ARG A 33 -6.53 4.05 -1.43
N LEU A 34 -6.08 2.79 -1.56
CA LEU A 34 -4.95 2.25 -0.81
C LEU A 34 -3.63 2.94 -1.15
N LEU A 35 -3.43 3.35 -2.42
CA LEU A 35 -2.26 4.15 -2.83
C LEU A 35 -2.23 5.52 -2.16
N ILE A 36 -3.37 6.21 -2.05
CA ILE A 36 -3.44 7.48 -1.33
C ILE A 36 -3.20 7.25 0.16
N GLU A 37 -3.82 6.23 0.73
CA GLU A 37 -3.64 5.88 2.14
C GLU A 37 -2.17 5.55 2.47
N ALA A 38 -1.46 4.88 1.55
CA ALA A 38 -0.05 4.57 1.67
C ALA A 38 0.83 5.81 1.90
N THR A 39 0.46 6.96 1.31
CA THR A 39 1.19 8.24 1.51
C THR A 39 1.17 8.73 2.95
N SER A 40 0.20 8.27 3.76
CA SER A 40 0.08 8.62 5.17
C SER A 40 0.98 7.79 6.08
N TYR A 41 1.78 6.86 5.54
CA TYR A 41 2.72 6.05 6.30
C TYR A 41 4.17 6.45 6.02
N ASN A 42 5.03 6.36 7.03
CA ASN A 42 6.48 6.47 6.90
C ASN A 42 7.08 5.06 6.97
N VAL A 43 8.18 4.82 6.26
CA VAL A 43 8.85 3.51 6.22
C VAL A 43 10.18 3.60 6.94
N THR A 44 10.41 2.68 7.87
CA THR A 44 11.70 2.46 8.52
C THR A 44 12.22 1.09 8.12
N GLU A 45 13.41 1.05 7.54
CA GLU A 45 14.10 -0.22 7.26
C GLU A 45 14.66 -0.78 8.58
N LYS A 46 14.31 -2.04 8.89
CA LYS A 46 14.84 -2.76 10.06
C LYS A 46 15.92 -3.75 9.66
N GLU A 47 15.71 -4.42 8.54
CA GLU A 47 16.69 -5.32 7.93
C GLU A 47 16.74 -5.05 6.43
N LYS A 48 17.94 -4.77 5.93
CA LYS A 48 18.16 -4.35 4.55
C LYS A 48 17.52 -5.33 3.56
N MET A 49 16.61 -4.84 2.74
CA MET A 49 15.91 -5.60 1.69
C MET A 49 15.07 -6.80 2.19
N ARG A 50 14.84 -6.93 3.50
CA ARG A 50 14.10 -8.06 4.09
C ARG A 50 12.96 -7.63 5.00
N LYS A 51 13.17 -6.63 5.85
CA LYS A 51 12.18 -6.24 6.86
C LYS A 51 12.03 -4.73 6.95
N TYR A 52 10.79 -4.29 6.79
CA TYR A 52 10.39 -2.90 6.84
C TYR A 52 9.26 -2.72 7.85
N VAL A 53 9.26 -1.58 8.54
CA VAL A 53 8.17 -1.19 9.44
C VAL A 53 7.54 0.07 8.89
N THR A 54 6.24 0.04 8.66
CA THR A 54 5.46 1.22 8.26
C THR A 54 4.75 1.83 9.47
N VAL A 55 4.92 3.13 9.69
CA VAL A 55 4.36 3.88 10.80
C VAL A 55 3.45 4.99 10.28
N HIS A 56 2.22 5.07 10.76
CA HIS A 56 1.30 6.13 10.33
C HIS A 56 1.84 7.51 10.75
N ASN A 57 1.84 8.49 9.85
CA ASN A 57 2.41 9.83 10.06
C ASN A 57 1.78 10.57 11.25
N ASN A 58 0.49 10.28 11.51
CA ASN A 58 -0.25 10.83 12.63
C ASN A 58 -0.26 9.93 13.89
N ALA A 59 0.75 9.06 14.08
CA ALA A 59 0.80 8.12 15.19
C ALA A 59 0.67 8.79 16.57
N ALA A 60 1.17 10.02 16.73
CA ALA A 60 1.11 10.78 17.97
C ALA A 60 -0.29 11.32 18.34
N LYS A 61 -1.20 11.48 17.37
CA LYS A 61 -2.60 11.92 17.62
C LYS A 61 -3.60 10.77 17.66
N ARG A 62 -3.17 9.54 17.36
CA ARG A 62 -4.05 8.36 17.49
C ARG A 62 -4.04 7.88 18.93
N GLU A 63 -5.19 7.37 19.36
CA GLU A 63 -5.33 6.80 20.69
C GLU A 63 -4.32 5.66 20.92
N LYS A 64 -3.80 5.51 22.13
CA LYS A 64 -2.73 4.55 22.46
C LYS A 64 -3.07 3.08 22.13
N TRP A 65 -4.35 2.75 22.01
CA TRP A 65 -4.87 1.43 21.64
C TRP A 65 -4.87 1.16 20.13
N SER A 66 -4.72 2.19 19.28
CA SER A 66 -4.65 2.03 17.84
C SER A 66 -3.28 1.49 17.42
N ARG A 67 -3.26 0.36 16.70
CA ARG A 67 -2.03 -0.15 16.08
C ARG A 67 -1.60 0.83 14.97
N VAL A 68 -0.50 1.54 15.23
CA VAL A 68 0.06 2.58 14.35
C VAL A 68 1.27 2.10 13.55
N GLN A 69 1.75 0.89 13.84
CA GLN A 69 2.94 0.29 13.22
C GLN A 69 2.57 -1.08 12.63
N TYR A 70 3.08 -1.35 11.44
CA TYR A 70 2.90 -2.62 10.73
C TYR A 70 4.23 -3.08 10.14
N GLU A 71 4.56 -4.35 10.37
CA GLU A 71 5.70 -5.02 9.78
C GLU A 71 5.36 -5.56 8.38
N VAL A 72 6.28 -5.30 7.45
CA VAL A 72 6.28 -5.82 6.09
C VAL A 72 7.57 -6.61 5.89
N ASN A 73 7.41 -7.89 5.61
CA ASN A 73 8.49 -8.81 5.30
C ASN A 73 8.55 -9.02 3.80
N ILE A 74 9.76 -9.06 3.27
CA ILE A 74 10.06 -9.29 1.85
C ILE A 74 10.88 -10.57 1.77
N ASN A 75 10.53 -11.42 0.80
CA ASN A 75 11.29 -12.62 0.52
C ASN A 75 12.67 -12.29 -0.09
N GLU A 76 13.63 -13.21 -0.07
CA GLU A 76 15.01 -12.96 -0.50
C GLU A 76 15.11 -12.48 -1.96
N ASP A 77 14.23 -12.98 -2.83
CA ASP A 77 14.14 -12.60 -4.24
C ASP A 77 13.40 -11.27 -4.50
N GLN A 78 12.89 -10.61 -3.45
CA GLN A 78 12.15 -9.33 -3.54
C GLN A 78 10.89 -9.36 -4.43
N THR A 79 10.36 -10.56 -4.66
CA THR A 79 9.15 -10.81 -5.47
C THR A 79 7.88 -10.79 -4.62
N GLU A 80 7.97 -11.23 -3.36
CA GLU A 80 6.84 -11.40 -2.47
C GLU A 80 6.91 -10.46 -1.27
N TYR A 81 5.78 -9.83 -0.98
CA TYR A 81 5.62 -8.89 0.12
C TYR A 81 4.52 -9.40 1.06
N THR A 82 4.88 -9.65 2.31
CA THR A 82 3.94 -10.10 3.34
C THR A 82 3.82 -9.03 4.41
N CYS A 83 2.61 -8.49 4.59
CA CYS A 83 2.33 -7.57 5.69
C CYS A 83 1.48 -8.23 6.76
N GLU A 84 1.79 -7.94 8.02
CA GLU A 84 1.06 -8.48 9.18
C GLU A 84 -0.43 -8.09 9.21
N CYS A 85 -0.84 -7.03 8.49
CA CYS A 85 -2.25 -6.64 8.41
C CYS A 85 -3.15 -7.67 7.71
N GLY A 86 -2.56 -8.64 7.00
CA GLY A 86 -3.29 -9.77 6.42
C GLY A 86 -4.19 -9.42 5.22
N GLN A 87 -4.24 -8.17 4.77
CA GLN A 87 -5.19 -7.73 3.73
C GLN A 87 -5.13 -8.58 2.45
N PHE A 88 -3.93 -8.93 1.98
CA PHE A 88 -3.77 -9.77 0.81
C PHE A 88 -4.42 -11.15 0.97
N LYS A 89 -4.37 -11.74 2.17
CA LYS A 89 -5.01 -13.04 2.45
C LYS A 89 -6.54 -12.95 2.43
N HIS A 90 -7.10 -11.79 2.77
CA HIS A 90 -8.54 -11.58 2.83
C HIS A 90 -9.15 -11.10 1.51
N THR A 91 -8.46 -10.24 0.77
CA THR A 91 -9.00 -9.56 -0.41
C THR A 91 -8.27 -9.88 -1.71
N GLY A 92 -7.12 -10.54 -1.64
CA GLY A 92 -6.23 -10.73 -2.78
C GLY A 92 -5.53 -9.46 -3.26
N MET A 93 -5.67 -8.33 -2.53
CA MET A 93 -5.10 -7.04 -2.91
C MET A 93 -3.98 -6.61 -1.94
N LEU A 94 -2.97 -5.93 -2.49
CA LEU A 94 -1.90 -5.33 -1.71
C LEU A 94 -2.45 -4.26 -0.75
N CYS A 95 -2.01 -4.26 0.50
CA CYS A 95 -2.36 -3.21 1.46
C CYS A 95 -1.54 -1.93 1.24
N SER A 96 -2.05 -0.82 1.79
CA SER A 96 -1.36 0.48 1.82
C SER A 96 0.04 0.41 2.43
N HIS A 97 0.29 -0.49 3.39
CA HIS A 97 1.62 -0.71 3.98
C HIS A 97 2.63 -1.27 2.97
N VAL A 98 2.26 -2.31 2.22
CA VAL A 98 3.12 -2.90 1.19
C VAL A 98 3.34 -1.91 0.06
N LEU A 99 2.27 -1.23 -0.37
CA LEU A 99 2.37 -0.20 -1.41
C LEU A 99 3.35 0.89 -0.99
N ARG A 100 3.32 1.32 0.28
CA ARG A 100 4.25 2.32 0.79
C ARG A 100 5.70 1.85 0.81
N VAL A 101 5.96 0.58 1.13
CA VAL A 101 7.31 0.00 1.10
C VAL A 101 7.81 -0.13 -0.34
N LYS A 102 6.95 -0.56 -1.27
CA LYS A 102 7.33 -0.77 -2.68
C LYS A 102 7.53 0.54 -3.45
N PHE A 103 6.71 1.55 -3.16
CA PHE A 103 6.67 2.83 -3.87
C PHE A 103 7.20 3.99 -3.02
N ARG A 104 8.27 3.74 -2.25
CA ARG A 104 9.02 4.77 -1.52
C ARG A 104 9.71 5.74 -2.47
#